data_AF-A0A928S7Z6-F1
#
_entry.id   AF-A0A928S7Z6-F1
#
_cell.length_a   1.000
_cell.length_b   1.000
_cell.length_c   1.000
_cell.angle_alpha   90.00
_cell.angle_beta   90.00
_cell.angle_gamma   90.00
#
_symmetry.space_group_name_H-M   'P 1'
#
loop_
_entity.id
_entity.type
_entity.pdbx_description
1 polymer ?
#
loop_
_entity_poly.entity_id
_entity_poly.type
_entity_poly.pdbx_seq_one_letter_code
_entity_poly.pdbx_strand_id
1 'polypeptide(L)'
;MNNPELTIQTIREAFGQNEYPGDNFLQGSFEGCEPYEEIEPFKGKSDWQIVAPSLLDQHYTALSFFSEAGLRFFLPAYLIADLRDELQTAEPLFVLIHGFSEVTIEHQTKTRLFKRTTGQTVLLNPRRYGAMTFYDYARFRLSIFTREEAQAIVAYLHYKQAADPYQLHRQEIEAALNLYWLERAKNAPSAASLRQHLAEEAEYLAAISSDMAGHGPGEA
;
A
#
# COMPACT_ATOMS: atom_id res chain seq x y z
N MET A 1 23.19 5.42 12.30
CA MET A 1 22.22 6.36 12.88
C MET A 1 21.15 6.57 11.82
N ASN A 2 20.02 5.85 11.92
CA ASN A 2 18.90 6.05 11.00
C ASN A 2 18.14 7.29 11.46
N ASN A 3 18.14 8.34 10.63
CA ASN A 3 17.49 9.61 10.95
C ASN A 3 16.05 9.58 10.40
N PRO A 4 15.01 9.65 11.26
CA PRO A 4 13.62 9.62 10.80
C PRO A 4 13.31 10.77 9.83
N GLU A 5 13.92 11.95 9.99
CA GLU A 5 13.68 13.10 9.11
C GLU A 5 14.19 12.84 7.67
N LEU A 6 15.30 12.12 7.50
CA LEU A 6 15.77 11.73 6.16
C LEU A 6 14.81 10.73 5.50
N THR A 7 14.26 9.80 6.27
CA THR A 7 13.26 8.86 5.77
C THR A 7 11.96 9.59 5.40
N ILE A 8 11.51 10.53 6.23
CA ILE A 8 10.34 11.38 5.95
C ILE A 8 10.54 12.17 4.66
N GLN A 9 11.72 12.77 4.45
CA GLN A 9 12.02 13.51 3.23
C GLN A 9 11.97 12.59 1.99
N THR A 10 12.58 11.40 2.07
CA THR A 10 12.51 10.40 1.00
C THR A 10 11.07 10.01 0.67
N ILE A 11 10.22 9.83 1.68
CA ILE A 11 8.79 9.54 1.48
C ILE A 11 8.09 10.71 0.77
N ARG A 12 8.33 11.95 1.20
CA ARG A 12 7.72 13.13 0.55
C ARG A 12 8.15 13.28 -0.90
N GLU A 13 9.42 13.04 -1.21
CA GLU A 13 9.93 13.11 -2.58
C GLU A 13 9.34 12.02 -3.48
N ALA A 14 9.24 10.79 -2.98
CA ALA A 14 8.74 9.66 -3.77
C ALA A 14 7.23 9.72 -4.02
N PHE A 15 6.45 10.13 -3.01
CA PHE A 15 4.97 10.10 -3.06
C PHE A 15 4.32 11.47 -3.29
N GLY A 16 5.07 12.58 -3.16
CA GLY A 16 4.50 13.93 -3.13
C GLY A 16 3.87 14.41 -4.43
N GLN A 17 4.07 13.69 -5.54
CA GLN A 17 3.46 13.98 -6.84
C GLN A 17 2.32 13.00 -7.18
N ASN A 18 1.91 12.14 -6.25
CA ASN A 18 0.80 11.25 -6.49
C ASN A 18 -0.51 12.02 -6.60
N GLU A 19 -1.23 11.79 -7.69
CA GLU A 19 -2.54 12.36 -7.90
C GLU A 19 -3.57 11.65 -7.03
N TYR A 20 -4.52 12.43 -6.52
CA TYR A 20 -5.66 11.88 -5.81
C TYR A 20 -6.49 11.03 -6.77
N PRO A 21 -6.74 9.73 -6.48
CA PRO A 21 -7.42 8.85 -7.42
C PRO A 21 -8.92 9.15 -7.58
N GLY A 22 -9.48 10.00 -6.70
CA GLY A 22 -10.91 10.31 -6.66
C GLY A 22 -11.67 9.40 -5.68
N ASP A 23 -12.73 9.94 -5.07
CA ASP A 23 -13.46 9.30 -3.97
C ASP A 23 -13.98 7.90 -4.30
N ASN A 24 -14.44 7.70 -5.54
CA ASN A 24 -14.99 6.42 -6.00
C ASN A 24 -13.95 5.31 -6.12
N PHE A 25 -12.67 5.66 -6.10
CA PHE A 25 -11.56 4.73 -6.28
C PHE A 25 -10.83 4.45 -4.97
N LEU A 26 -11.30 4.94 -3.82
CA LEU A 26 -10.65 4.70 -2.53
C LEU A 26 -10.93 3.32 -1.94
N GLN A 27 -12.13 2.78 -2.13
CA GLN A 27 -12.58 1.57 -1.44
C GLN A 27 -12.25 0.29 -2.22
N GLY A 28 -11.52 -0.63 -1.57
CA GLY A 28 -11.13 -1.93 -2.14
C GLY A 28 -11.90 -3.12 -1.57
N SER A 29 -12.49 -2.98 -0.38
CA SER A 29 -13.34 -3.99 0.24
C SER A 29 -14.80 -3.58 0.26
N PHE A 30 -15.70 -4.54 0.03
CA PHE A 30 -17.16 -4.33 0.03
C PHE A 30 -17.88 -5.31 0.97
N GLU A 31 -17.13 -6.03 1.81
CA GLU A 31 -17.68 -7.01 2.75
C GLU A 31 -18.04 -6.33 4.08
N GLY A 32 -19.34 -6.32 4.42
CA GLY A 32 -19.83 -5.69 5.65
C GLY A 32 -19.97 -4.17 5.55
N CYS A 33 -20.26 -3.52 6.67
CA CYS A 33 -20.41 -2.05 6.75
C CYS A 33 -19.08 -1.34 7.06
N GLU A 34 -18.17 -1.99 7.78
CA GLU A 34 -16.89 -1.43 8.24
C GLU A 34 -16.06 -0.78 7.11
N PRO A 35 -15.87 -1.39 5.91
CA PRO A 35 -15.11 -0.73 4.84
C PRO A 35 -15.67 0.63 4.43
N TYR A 36 -17.00 0.81 4.47
CA TYR A 36 -17.63 2.08 4.10
C TYR A 36 -17.41 3.12 5.20
N GLU A 37 -17.58 2.73 6.47
CA GLU A 37 -17.39 3.60 7.64
C GLU A 37 -15.95 4.09 7.77
N GLU A 38 -14.97 3.25 7.42
CA GLU A 38 -13.55 3.57 7.52
C GLU A 38 -13.00 4.38 6.34
N ILE A 39 -13.61 4.25 5.15
CA ILE A 39 -13.15 4.97 3.95
C ILE A 39 -13.85 6.34 3.80
N GLU A 40 -15.09 6.49 4.26
CA GLU A 40 -15.84 7.75 4.18
C GLU A 40 -15.06 8.99 4.67
N PRO A 41 -14.34 8.94 5.81
CA PRO A 41 -13.59 10.08 6.32
C PRO A 41 -12.43 10.53 5.42
N PHE A 42 -12.00 9.71 4.46
CA PHE A 42 -10.89 10.04 3.54
C PHE A 42 -11.37 10.71 2.25
N LYS A 43 -12.67 10.66 1.95
CA LYS A 43 -13.23 11.30 0.75
C LYS A 43 -13.01 12.81 0.78
N GLY A 44 -12.71 13.37 -0.38
CA GLY A 44 -12.36 14.78 -0.56
C GLY A 44 -11.00 15.20 0.00
N LYS A 45 -10.22 14.31 0.62
CA LYS A 45 -8.85 14.62 1.08
C LYS A 45 -7.85 14.42 -0.05
N SER A 46 -7.89 15.33 -1.02
CA SER A 46 -7.06 15.28 -2.22
C SER A 46 -5.59 15.68 -2.01
N ASP A 47 -5.20 16.02 -0.78
CA ASP A 47 -3.81 16.20 -0.39
C ASP A 47 -3.52 15.36 0.85
N TRP A 48 -2.80 14.25 0.66
CA TRP A 48 -2.44 13.34 1.74
C TRP A 48 -1.48 13.99 2.75
N GLN A 49 -0.72 15.03 2.36
CA GLN A 49 0.33 15.62 3.19
C GLN A 49 -0.21 16.43 4.37
N ILE A 50 -1.49 16.82 4.30
CA ILE A 50 -2.18 17.62 5.32
C ILE A 50 -3.21 16.80 6.12
N VAL A 51 -3.28 15.48 5.91
CA VAL A 51 -4.18 14.62 6.67
C VAL A 51 -3.68 14.52 8.10
N ALA A 52 -4.54 14.84 9.06
CA ALA A 52 -4.19 14.84 10.48
C ALA A 52 -3.90 13.41 10.99
N PRO A 53 -2.82 13.19 11.76
CA PRO A 53 -2.51 11.88 12.34
C PRO A 53 -3.65 11.29 13.17
N SER A 54 -4.42 12.13 13.88
CA SER A 54 -5.58 11.68 14.66
C SER A 54 -6.67 11.04 13.80
N LEU A 55 -6.86 11.50 12.56
CA LEU A 55 -7.81 10.88 11.63
C LEU A 55 -7.29 9.53 11.13
N LEU A 56 -5.98 9.45 10.85
CA LEU A 56 -5.34 8.20 10.45
C LEU A 56 -5.47 7.14 11.53
N ASP A 57 -5.25 7.52 12.79
CA ASP A 57 -5.28 6.61 13.93
C ASP A 57 -6.71 6.21 14.34
N GLN A 58 -7.65 7.16 14.27
CA GLN A 58 -9.07 6.88 14.49
C GLN A 58 -9.60 5.86 13.46
N HIS A 59 -9.11 5.94 12.22
CA HIS A 59 -9.49 5.07 11.11
C HIS A 59 -8.36 4.11 10.74
N TYR A 60 -7.78 3.47 11.75
CA TYR A 60 -6.59 2.63 11.58
C TYR A 60 -6.81 1.42 10.67
N THR A 61 -8.03 0.87 10.61
CA THR A 61 -8.38 -0.26 9.75
C THR A 61 -8.56 0.13 8.28
N ALA A 62 -8.67 1.43 7.95
CA ALA A 62 -8.78 1.91 6.58
C ALA A 62 -7.63 1.40 5.69
N LEU A 63 -6.42 1.24 6.25
CA LEU A 63 -5.27 0.63 5.59
C LEU A 63 -5.54 -0.77 5.02
N SER A 64 -6.49 -1.54 5.58
CA SER A 64 -6.91 -2.85 5.08
C SER A 64 -8.05 -2.76 4.05
N PHE A 65 -8.80 -1.67 4.05
CA PHE A 65 -9.98 -1.48 3.20
C PHE A 65 -9.74 -0.60 1.98
N PHE A 66 -8.65 0.16 1.96
CA PHE A 66 -8.25 0.89 0.77
C PHE A 66 -8.07 -0.07 -0.41
N SER A 67 -8.57 0.36 -1.56
CA SER A 67 -8.15 -0.14 -2.86
C SER A 67 -6.65 0.09 -3.03
N GLU A 68 -6.06 -0.47 -4.08
CA GLU A 68 -4.69 -0.17 -4.44
C GLU A 68 -4.47 1.35 -4.62
N ALA A 69 -5.36 2.03 -5.34
CA ALA A 69 -5.24 3.46 -5.57
C ALA A 69 -5.31 4.29 -4.28
N GLY A 70 -6.27 3.97 -3.39
CA GLY A 70 -6.39 4.62 -2.09
C GLY A 70 -5.18 4.34 -1.19
N LEU A 71 -4.67 3.11 -1.19
CA LEU A 71 -3.51 2.71 -0.42
C LEU A 71 -2.27 3.47 -0.89
N ARG A 72 -2.02 3.52 -2.21
CA ARG A 72 -0.86 4.26 -2.75
C ARG A 72 -0.90 5.74 -2.41
N PHE A 73 -2.09 6.34 -2.37
CA PHE A 73 -2.26 7.75 -2.07
C PHE A 73 -2.10 8.08 -0.58
N PHE A 74 -2.74 7.32 0.33
CA PHE A 74 -2.76 7.66 1.76
C PHE A 74 -1.69 6.99 2.61
N LEU A 75 -1.11 5.85 2.19
CA LEU A 75 -0.03 5.19 2.92
C LEU A 75 1.11 6.14 3.36
N PRO A 76 1.65 7.06 2.52
CA PRO A 76 2.73 7.94 2.96
C PRO A 76 2.38 8.82 4.16
N ALA A 77 1.10 9.20 4.35
CA ALA A 77 0.65 9.93 5.53
C ALA A 77 0.80 9.06 6.80
N TYR A 78 0.40 7.79 6.73
CA TYR A 78 0.58 6.84 7.83
C TYR A 78 2.06 6.59 8.13
N LEU A 79 2.91 6.42 7.11
CA LEU A 79 4.35 6.19 7.34
C LEU A 79 5.02 7.38 8.02
N ILE A 80 4.69 8.61 7.62
CA ILE A 80 5.25 9.82 8.25
C ILE A 80 4.74 9.96 9.68
N ALA A 81 3.45 9.75 9.93
CA ALA A 81 2.89 9.80 11.28
C ALA A 81 3.51 8.73 12.19
N ASP A 82 3.72 7.50 11.69
CA ASP A 82 4.41 6.44 12.43
C ASP A 82 5.87 6.80 12.74
N LEU A 83 6.61 7.37 11.78
CA LEU A 83 8.00 7.82 12.00
C LEU A 83 8.13 8.96 13.02
N ARG A 84 7.05 9.69 13.26
CA ARG A 84 6.96 10.78 14.25
C ARG A 84 6.40 10.33 15.59
N ASP A 85 6.11 9.03 15.74
CA ASP A 85 5.43 8.47 16.92
C ASP A 85 4.05 9.14 17.19
N GLU A 86 3.35 9.55 16.13
CA GLU A 86 2.04 10.23 16.20
C GLU A 86 0.84 9.27 16.10
N LEU A 87 1.09 7.97 15.89
CA LEU A 87 0.07 6.92 15.84
C LEU A 87 0.06 6.11 17.15
N GLN A 88 -1.11 5.66 17.57
CA GLN A 88 -1.29 4.83 18.77
C GLN A 88 -1.84 3.43 18.43
N THR A 89 -2.66 3.36 17.40
CA THR A 89 -3.42 2.16 17.01
C THR A 89 -3.08 1.72 15.59
N ALA A 90 -2.88 2.67 14.68
CA ALA A 90 -2.54 2.36 13.29
C ALA A 90 -1.14 1.78 13.16
N GLU A 91 -1.06 0.62 12.50
CA GLU A 91 0.18 -0.13 12.31
C GLU A 91 0.49 -0.28 10.80
N PRO A 92 1.03 0.77 10.14
CA PRO A 92 1.36 0.69 8.72
C PRO A 92 2.46 -0.33 8.41
N LEU A 93 3.31 -0.66 9.40
CA LEU A 93 4.30 -1.73 9.28
C LEU A 93 3.65 -3.06 8.89
N PHE A 94 2.53 -3.43 9.53
CA PHE A 94 1.84 -4.69 9.28
C PHE A 94 1.42 -4.83 7.80
N VAL A 95 0.90 -3.76 7.20
CA VAL A 95 0.49 -3.73 5.78
C VAL A 95 1.64 -4.06 4.83
N LEU A 96 2.86 -3.65 5.20
CA LEU A 96 4.06 -3.79 4.37
C LEU A 96 4.73 -5.15 4.50
N ILE A 97 4.55 -5.86 5.62
CA ILE A 97 5.25 -7.11 5.93
C ILE A 97 4.34 -8.34 5.95
N HIS A 98 3.04 -8.16 6.14
CA HIS A 98 2.10 -9.26 6.23
C HIS A 98 1.99 -10.01 4.88
N GLY A 99 1.98 -11.34 4.94
CA GLY A 99 1.96 -12.22 3.76
C GLY A 99 3.34 -12.62 3.24
N PHE A 100 4.43 -12.14 3.85
CA PHE A 100 5.80 -12.53 3.50
C PHE A 100 6.48 -13.45 4.51
N SER A 101 5.89 -13.66 5.67
CA SER A 101 6.39 -14.53 6.73
C SER A 101 5.35 -15.55 7.16
N GLU A 102 5.78 -16.57 7.90
CA GLU A 102 4.92 -17.58 8.51
C GLU A 102 4.90 -17.43 10.02
N VAL A 103 3.70 -17.48 10.59
CA VAL A 103 3.49 -17.54 12.04
C VAL A 103 2.70 -18.81 12.34
N THR A 104 3.26 -19.67 13.19
CA THR A 104 2.56 -20.87 13.66
C THR A 104 2.19 -20.70 15.11
N ILE A 105 0.89 -20.74 15.38
CA ILE A 105 0.33 -20.68 16.73
C ILE A 105 -0.07 -22.09 17.13
N GLU A 106 0.42 -22.51 18.29
CA GLU A 106 0.00 -23.74 18.93
C GLU A 106 -1.10 -23.44 19.95
N HIS A 107 -2.26 -24.07 19.78
CA HIS A 107 -3.39 -23.94 20.69
C HIS A 107 -3.72 -25.31 21.30
N GLN A 108 -3.44 -25.45 22.60
CA GLN A 108 -3.80 -26.64 23.35
C GLN A 108 -5.26 -26.58 23.80
N THR A 109 -6.07 -27.56 23.40
CA THR A 109 -7.38 -27.80 24.02
C THR A 109 -7.27 -28.92 25.06
N LYS A 110 -8.36 -29.19 25.80
CA LYS A 110 -8.42 -30.30 26.76
C LYS A 110 -8.14 -31.67 26.14
N THR A 111 -8.35 -31.82 24.82
CA THR A 111 -8.29 -33.12 24.14
C THR A 111 -7.22 -33.19 23.05
N ARG A 112 -6.73 -32.05 22.54
CA ARG A 112 -5.81 -32.04 21.39
C ARG A 112 -4.99 -30.74 21.30
N LEU A 113 -3.75 -30.88 20.84
CA LEU A 113 -2.93 -29.78 20.37
C LEU A 113 -3.29 -29.45 18.91
N PHE A 114 -3.70 -28.22 18.63
CA PHE A 114 -3.87 -27.71 17.28
C PHE A 114 -2.68 -26.82 16.92
N LYS A 115 -2.11 -27.03 15.73
CA LYS A 115 -1.16 -26.10 15.13
C LYS A 115 -1.89 -25.37 14.01
N ARG A 116 -1.94 -24.05 14.08
CA ARG A 116 -2.48 -23.21 13.02
C ARG A 116 -1.38 -22.31 12.51
N THR A 117 -1.07 -22.46 11.24
CA THR A 117 -0.16 -21.57 10.52
C THR A 117 -0.97 -20.48 9.84
N THR A 118 -0.46 -19.26 9.89
CA THR A 118 -0.95 -18.09 9.14
C THR A 118 0.24 -17.43 8.48
N GLY A 119 0.06 -16.92 7.26
CA GLY A 119 1.15 -16.23 6.57
C GLY A 119 1.32 -16.71 5.15
N GLN A 120 2.56 -16.59 4.67
CA GLN A 120 2.97 -16.63 3.26
C GLN A 120 2.29 -17.71 2.42
N THR A 121 2.35 -18.97 2.84
CA THR A 121 1.89 -20.15 2.08
C THR A 121 0.43 -20.52 2.36
N VAL A 122 -0.21 -19.85 3.31
CA VAL A 122 -1.59 -20.13 3.70
C VAL A 122 -2.55 -19.61 2.65
N LEU A 123 -3.54 -20.43 2.30
CA LEU A 123 -4.57 -20.07 1.33
C LEU A 123 -5.48 -18.95 1.90
N LEU A 124 -5.59 -17.85 1.15
CA LEU A 124 -6.50 -16.76 1.45
C LEU A 124 -7.92 -17.17 1.05
N ASN A 125 -8.79 -17.36 2.04
CA ASN A 125 -10.20 -17.78 1.88
C ASN A 125 -10.40 -18.70 0.65
N PRO A 126 -9.93 -19.97 0.72
CA PRO A 126 -9.87 -20.85 -0.46
C PRO A 126 -11.24 -21.16 -1.08
N ARG A 127 -12.33 -20.96 -0.34
CA ARG A 127 -13.69 -21.05 -0.88
C ARG A 127 -14.00 -19.94 -1.89
N ARG A 128 -13.39 -18.77 -1.71
CA ARG A 128 -13.58 -17.59 -2.56
C ARG A 128 -12.50 -17.46 -3.64
N TYR A 129 -11.24 -17.65 -3.26
CA TYR A 129 -10.08 -17.34 -4.13
C TYR A 129 -9.31 -18.57 -4.60
N GLY A 130 -9.81 -19.78 -4.32
CA GLY A 130 -9.18 -21.02 -4.76
C GLY A 130 -7.78 -21.21 -4.17
N ALA A 131 -6.76 -21.20 -5.04
CA ALA A 131 -5.37 -21.47 -4.68
C ALA A 131 -4.55 -20.23 -4.29
N MET A 132 -5.16 -19.05 -4.23
CA MET A 132 -4.45 -17.81 -3.86
C MET A 132 -3.92 -17.90 -2.42
N THR A 133 -2.64 -17.62 -2.23
CA THR A 133 -2.01 -17.52 -0.92
C THR A 133 -1.98 -16.06 -0.42
N PHE A 134 -1.68 -15.85 0.87
CA PHE A 134 -1.41 -14.49 1.36
C PHE A 134 -0.21 -13.85 0.67
N TYR A 135 0.80 -14.63 0.24
CA TYR A 135 1.92 -14.12 -0.54
C TYR A 135 1.49 -13.57 -1.91
N ASP A 136 0.64 -14.32 -2.62
CA ASP A 136 0.09 -13.88 -3.91
C ASP A 136 -0.69 -12.57 -3.76
N TYR A 137 -1.54 -12.51 -2.72
CA TYR A 137 -2.33 -11.32 -2.42
C TYR A 137 -1.46 -10.11 -2.06
N ALA A 138 -0.47 -10.29 -1.17
CA ALA A 138 0.45 -9.21 -0.79
C ALA A 138 1.22 -8.67 -2.00
N ARG A 139 1.75 -9.55 -2.86
CA ARG A 139 2.45 -9.14 -4.08
C ARG A 139 1.57 -8.35 -5.04
N PHE A 140 0.33 -8.81 -5.24
CA PHE A 140 -0.65 -8.13 -6.08
C PHE A 140 -0.93 -6.73 -5.52
N ARG A 141 -1.34 -6.64 -4.26
CA ARG A 141 -1.75 -5.39 -3.60
C ARG A 141 -0.64 -4.35 -3.57
N LEU A 142 0.60 -4.78 -3.36
CA LEU A 142 1.78 -3.89 -3.26
C LEU A 142 2.44 -3.61 -4.62
N SER A 143 1.98 -4.24 -5.71
CA SER A 143 2.57 -4.08 -7.07
C SER A 143 2.39 -2.69 -7.69
N ILE A 144 1.62 -1.84 -7.04
CA ILE A 144 1.28 -0.49 -7.49
C ILE A 144 2.38 0.54 -7.24
N PHE A 145 3.31 0.28 -6.32
CA PHE A 145 4.35 1.24 -5.98
C PHE A 145 5.42 1.28 -7.06
N THR A 146 5.73 2.47 -7.56
CA THR A 146 6.88 2.73 -8.43
C THR A 146 8.18 2.37 -7.72
N ARG A 147 9.27 2.34 -8.49
CA ARG A 147 10.60 2.06 -7.95
C ARG A 147 11.01 3.02 -6.84
N GLU A 148 10.78 4.32 -7.04
CA GLU A 148 11.17 5.36 -6.09
C GLU A 148 10.29 5.30 -4.82
N GLU A 149 9.00 5.00 -4.95
CA GLU A 149 8.12 4.72 -3.80
C GLU A 149 8.55 3.48 -3.02
N ALA A 150 8.92 2.40 -3.71
CA ALA A 150 9.44 1.19 -3.08
C ALA A 150 10.77 1.43 -2.37
N GLN A 151 11.64 2.29 -2.90
CA GLN A 151 12.88 2.71 -2.22
C GLN A 151 12.58 3.46 -0.90
N ALA A 152 11.59 4.35 -0.90
CA ALA A 152 11.15 5.03 0.31
C ALA A 152 10.59 4.05 1.36
N ILE A 153 9.80 3.06 0.92
CA ILE A 153 9.30 1.98 1.79
C ILE A 153 10.44 1.13 2.36
N VAL A 154 11.45 0.78 1.56
CA VAL A 154 12.65 0.06 2.04
C VAL A 154 13.39 0.88 3.11
N ALA A 155 13.54 2.19 2.92
CA ALA A 155 14.15 3.07 3.91
C ALA A 155 13.35 3.08 5.22
N TYR A 156 12.01 3.14 5.14
CA TYR A 156 11.12 3.01 6.29
C TYR A 156 11.28 1.66 7.00
N LEU A 157 11.29 0.53 6.27
CA LEU A 157 11.44 -0.80 6.87
C LEU A 157 12.79 -0.96 7.58
N HIS A 158 13.88 -0.46 6.99
CA HIS A 158 15.19 -0.44 7.66
C HIS A 158 15.22 0.48 8.88
N TYR A 159 14.49 1.60 8.85
CA TYR A 159 14.31 2.44 10.05
C TYR A 159 13.63 1.64 11.16
N LYS A 160 12.46 1.03 10.89
CA LYS A 160 11.71 0.25 11.90
C LYS A 160 12.53 -0.92 12.45
N GLN A 161 13.28 -1.62 11.58
CA GLN A 161 14.18 -2.69 12.02
C GLN A 161 15.28 -2.19 12.97
N ALA A 162 15.87 -1.03 12.69
CA ALA A 162 16.94 -0.47 13.52
C ALA A 162 16.43 0.18 14.81
N ALA A 163 15.18 0.67 14.80
CA ALA A 163 14.54 1.34 15.92
C ALA A 163 13.83 0.38 16.88
N ASP A 164 13.68 -0.91 16.54
CA ASP A 164 13.01 -1.92 17.36
C ASP A 164 14.00 -2.62 18.33
N PRO A 165 14.06 -2.22 19.62
CA PRO A 165 14.96 -2.82 20.59
C PRO A 165 14.58 -4.27 20.93
N TYR A 166 13.32 -4.64 20.72
CA TYR A 166 12.77 -5.95 21.08
C TYR A 166 12.80 -6.94 19.91
N GLN A 167 13.11 -6.47 18.70
CA GLN A 167 13.22 -7.27 17.48
C GLN A 167 11.94 -8.08 17.20
N LEU A 168 10.79 -7.56 17.60
CA LEU A 168 9.49 -8.23 17.51
C LEU A 168 9.12 -8.55 16.06
N HIS A 169 9.45 -7.65 15.13
CA HIS A 169 9.13 -7.80 13.71
C HIS A 169 10.36 -8.07 12.85
N ARG A 170 11.50 -8.40 13.46
CA ARG A 170 12.77 -8.48 12.73
C ARG A 170 12.71 -9.52 11.60
N GLN A 171 12.17 -10.71 11.90
CA GLN A 171 12.12 -11.81 10.92
C GLN A 171 11.13 -11.49 9.79
N GLU A 172 10.00 -10.87 10.12
CA GLU A 172 8.96 -10.48 9.18
C GLU A 172 9.42 -9.36 8.26
N ILE A 173 10.13 -8.36 8.80
CA ILE A 173 10.76 -7.29 8.01
C ILE A 173 11.84 -7.88 7.09
N GLU A 174 12.72 -8.74 7.60
CA GLU A 174 13.76 -9.38 6.78
C GLU A 174 13.15 -10.23 5.67
N ALA A 175 12.07 -10.97 5.94
CA ALA A 175 11.36 -11.76 4.94
C ALA A 175 10.73 -10.86 3.86
N ALA A 176 10.00 -9.81 4.24
CA ALA A 176 9.37 -8.88 3.31
C ALA A 176 10.41 -8.14 2.43
N LEU A 177 11.52 -7.71 3.03
CA LEU A 177 12.64 -7.08 2.32
C LEU A 177 13.22 -8.01 1.25
N ASN A 178 13.55 -9.25 1.63
CA ASN A 178 14.22 -10.20 0.75
C ASN A 178 13.32 -10.78 -0.33
N LEU A 179 12.04 -11.04 0.01
CA LEU A 179 11.10 -11.69 -0.91
C LEU A 179 10.43 -10.72 -1.88
N TYR A 180 10.43 -9.42 -1.60
CA TYR A 180 9.67 -8.46 -2.39
C TYR A 180 10.32 -7.07 -2.47
N TRP A 181 10.48 -6.37 -1.35
CA TRP A 181 10.72 -4.93 -1.39
C TRP A 181 12.07 -4.53 -2.01
N LEU A 182 13.15 -5.29 -1.75
CA LEU A 182 14.45 -5.00 -2.35
C LEU A 182 14.47 -5.21 -3.86
N GLU A 183 13.73 -6.21 -4.36
CA GLU A 183 13.57 -6.45 -5.80
C GLU A 183 12.75 -5.32 -6.44
N ARG A 184 11.62 -4.97 -5.83
CA ARG A 184 10.75 -3.88 -6.28
C ARG A 184 11.48 -2.54 -6.33
N ALA A 185 12.23 -2.21 -5.27
CA ALA A 185 13.03 -0.98 -5.18
C ALA A 185 14.16 -0.89 -6.22
N LYS A 186 14.54 -2.02 -6.84
CA LYS A 186 15.55 -2.08 -7.89
C LYS A 186 14.94 -2.08 -9.29
N ASN A 187 13.89 -2.86 -9.50
CA ASN A 187 13.45 -3.27 -10.85
C ASN A 187 12.04 -2.81 -11.24
N ALA A 188 11.26 -2.22 -10.32
CA ALA A 188 9.93 -1.71 -10.66
C ALA A 188 9.97 -0.62 -11.75
N PRO A 189 8.84 -0.38 -12.45
CA PRO A 189 8.67 0.82 -13.26
C PRO A 189 8.96 2.09 -12.44
N SER A 190 9.66 3.04 -13.05
CA SER A 190 9.98 4.31 -12.39
C SER A 190 8.82 5.29 -12.46
N ALA A 191 8.78 6.24 -11.53
CA ALA A 191 7.84 7.36 -11.58
C ALA A 191 8.00 8.17 -12.88
N ALA A 192 9.21 8.26 -13.43
CA ALA A 192 9.45 8.92 -14.72
C ALA A 192 8.79 8.13 -15.89
N SER A 193 8.95 6.80 -15.92
CA SER A 193 8.34 5.95 -16.94
C SER A 193 6.82 5.98 -16.87
N LEU A 194 6.25 5.98 -15.66
CA LEU A 194 4.80 6.11 -15.48
C LEU A 194 4.29 7.46 -15.99
N ARG A 195 4.95 8.57 -15.64
CA ARG A 195 4.57 9.91 -16.12
C ARG A 195 4.68 10.03 -17.64
N GLN A 196 5.73 9.46 -18.22
CA GLN A 196 5.89 9.43 -19.67
C GLN A 196 4.71 8.70 -20.34
N HIS A 197 4.35 7.51 -19.84
CA HIS A 197 3.24 6.74 -20.36
C HIS A 197 1.92 7.51 -20.32
N LEU A 198 1.62 8.18 -19.20
CA LEU A 198 0.42 9.00 -19.04
C LEU A 198 0.41 10.20 -19.99
N ALA A 199 1.56 10.84 -20.23
CA ALA A 199 1.66 11.95 -21.16
C ALA A 199 1.44 11.50 -22.62
N GLU A 200 2.02 10.36 -23.01
CA GLU A 200 1.83 9.75 -24.34
C GLU A 200 0.37 9.33 -24.55
N GLU A 201 -0.27 8.76 -23.54
CA GLU A 201 -1.70 8.41 -23.58
C GLU A 201 -2.60 9.65 -23.74
N ALA A 202 -2.31 10.73 -23.00
CA ALA A 202 -3.04 11.99 -23.12
C ALA A 202 -2.91 12.61 -24.52
N GLU A 203 -1.70 12.59 -25.09
CA GLU A 203 -1.44 13.06 -26.46
C GLU A 203 -2.22 12.23 -27.49
N TYR A 204 -2.21 10.90 -27.37
CA TYR A 204 -2.95 9.98 -28.22
C TYR A 204 -4.46 10.24 -28.18
N LEU A 205 -5.04 10.39 -26.99
CA LEU A 205 -6.46 10.67 -26.82
C LEU A 205 -6.86 12.03 -27.40
N ALA A 206 -6.00 13.05 -27.24
CA ALA A 206 -6.23 14.38 -27.82
C ALA A 206 -6.24 14.33 -29.36
N ALA A 207 -5.31 13.57 -29.96
CA ALA A 207 -5.25 13.38 -31.41
C ALA A 207 -6.53 12.72 -31.95
N ILE A 208 -6.99 11.63 -31.33
CA ILE A 208 -8.24 10.95 -31.74
C ILE A 208 -9.47 11.85 -31.59
N SER A 209 -9.56 12.60 -30.49
CA SER A 209 -10.67 13.51 -30.27
C SER A 209 -10.74 14.61 -31.35
N SER A 210 -9.57 15.14 -31.75
CA SER A 210 -9.46 16.11 -32.83
C SER A 210 -9.90 15.53 -34.19
N ASP A 211 -9.45 14.32 -34.52
CA ASP A 211 -9.82 13.66 -35.78
C ASP A 211 -11.32 13.37 -35.87
N MET A 212 -11.93 12.93 -34.75
CA MET A 212 -13.38 12.70 -34.66
C MET A 212 -14.20 14.00 -34.77
N ALA A 213 -13.69 15.13 -34.25
CA ALA A 213 -14.32 16.43 -34.37
C ALA A 213 -14.20 17.01 -35.80
N GLY A 214 -13.13 16.67 -36.53
CA GLY A 214 -12.89 17.08 -37.91
C GLY A 214 -13.76 16.36 -38.95
N HIS A 215 -14.36 15.21 -38.61
CA HIS A 215 -15.22 14.42 -39.50
C HIS A 215 -16.74 14.63 -39.28
N GLY A 216 -17.16 15.81 -38.79
CA GLY A 216 -18.57 16.21 -38.73
C GLY A 216 -19.25 16.26 -40.11
N PRO A 217 -20.59 16.10 -40.20
CA PRO A 217 -21.29 15.63 -41.40
C PRO A 217 -21.29 16.68 -42.52
N GLY A 218 -20.27 16.63 -43.38
CA GLY A 218 -20.08 17.54 -44.49
C GLY A 218 -19.81 16.87 -45.83
N GLU A 219 -19.84 15.54 -45.92
CA GLU A 219 -19.72 14.82 -47.19
C GLU A 219 -20.72 13.66 -47.24
N ALA A 220 -21.93 13.98 -47.70
CA ALA A 220 -22.90 13.04 -48.27
C ALA A 220 -23.35 13.61 -49.62
#